data_AF-A0A1R3GQR0-F1
#
_entry.id   AF-A0A1R3GQR0-F1
#
_cell.length_a   1.000
_cell.length_b   1.000
_cell.length_c   1.000
_cell.angle_alpha   90.00
_cell.angle_beta   90.00
_cell.angle_gamma   90.00
#
_symmetry.space_group_name_H-M   'P 1'
#
loop_
_entity.id
_entity.type
_entity.pdbx_description
1 polymer ?
#
loop_
_entity_poly.entity_id
_entity_poly.type
_entity_poly.pdbx_seq_one_letter_code
_entity_poly.pdbx_strand_id
1 'polypeptide(L)'
;MVENEGGNNHVSEADREREKAINDWLPITSDRNAKWWYSAFHNVTAMVGAGVLSLPYAMSELGWGPGVTMLVMSWGVQPDVDYSYKASTTAGKVFNFLAAMGDVAFAYAGHNVVLEIQATIPSTPDKPSKIAMWKGVVVAYLIVAFCYFTVGFIGYWAYGNAVADNILIILEKPAWLIAVANMFVVIHVVGAYQVYAMPVFDMIESLLVKKLRFTPCLRLRLISRSIYVGKYIYYIYTPKSQLIATYCSN
;
A
#
# COMPACT_ATOMS: atom_id res chain seq x y z
N MET A 1 25.83 51.02 -33.01
CA MET A 1 26.44 50.07 -32.05
C MET A 1 25.27 49.36 -31.39
N VAL A 2 25.05 48.11 -31.78
CA VAL A 2 23.93 47.29 -31.29
C VAL A 2 24.30 46.80 -29.89
N GLU A 3 23.45 47.09 -28.90
CA GLU A 3 23.58 46.54 -27.56
C GLU A 3 23.41 45.02 -27.61
N ASN A 4 24.36 44.33 -27.00
CA ASN A 4 24.48 42.88 -26.97
C ASN A 4 23.51 42.29 -25.94
N GLU A 5 22.28 41.99 -26.35
CA GLU A 5 21.37 41.13 -25.58
C GLU A 5 21.72 39.65 -25.78
N GLY A 6 22.84 39.24 -25.20
CA GLY A 6 23.29 37.85 -25.13
C GLY A 6 23.11 37.29 -23.72
N GLY A 7 21.85 37.07 -23.31
CA GLY A 7 21.52 36.41 -22.04
C GLY A 7 22.21 35.05 -21.93
N ASN A 8 23.15 34.97 -20.99
CA ASN A 8 24.08 33.87 -20.81
C ASN A 8 23.37 32.60 -20.28
N ASN A 9 22.93 31.71 -21.16
CA ASN A 9 22.42 30.36 -20.82
C ASN A 9 23.55 29.33 -20.59
N HIS A 10 24.70 29.75 -20.05
CA HIS A 10 25.70 28.82 -19.57
C HIS A 10 25.42 28.46 -18.10
N VAL A 11 24.62 27.40 -17.90
CA VAL A 11 24.65 26.68 -16.62
C VAL A 11 26.11 26.34 -16.33
N SER A 12 26.63 26.77 -15.17
CA SER A 12 28.03 26.54 -14.83
C SER A 12 28.30 25.04 -14.64
N GLU A 13 29.53 24.60 -14.88
CA GLU A 13 29.91 23.20 -14.67
C GLU A 13 29.67 22.76 -13.21
N ALA A 14 29.93 23.65 -12.25
CA ALA A 14 29.62 23.45 -10.83
C ALA A 14 28.12 23.28 -10.55
N ASP A 15 27.25 24.02 -11.25
CA ASP A 15 25.79 23.85 -11.11
C ASP A 15 25.33 22.50 -11.65
N ARG A 16 25.91 22.03 -12.75
CA ARG A 16 25.65 20.68 -13.31
C ARG A 16 26.11 19.58 -12.35
N GLU A 17 27.30 19.70 -11.78
CA GLU A 17 27.82 18.75 -10.80
C GLU A 17 26.95 18.69 -9.54
N ARG A 18 26.51 19.86 -9.05
CA ARG A 18 25.61 19.97 -7.91
C ARG A 18 24.26 19.32 -8.20
N GLU A 19 23.68 19.56 -9.37
CA GLU A 19 22.41 18.96 -9.77
C GLU A 19 22.54 17.43 -9.89
N LYS A 20 23.62 16.93 -10.51
CA LYS A 20 23.91 15.50 -10.58
C LYS A 20 24.04 14.87 -9.19
N ALA A 21 24.78 15.50 -8.29
CA ALA A 21 24.93 15.02 -6.91
C ALA A 21 23.59 15.00 -6.15
N ILE A 22 22.70 15.97 -6.38
CA ILE A 22 21.35 15.97 -5.81
C ILE A 22 20.52 14.83 -6.41
N ASN A 23 20.57 14.64 -7.72
CA ASN A 23 19.81 13.61 -8.40
C ASN A 23 20.26 12.19 -7.98
N ASP A 24 21.56 11.97 -7.82
CA ASP A 24 22.12 10.72 -7.32
C ASP A 24 21.77 10.47 -5.84
N TRP A 25 21.58 11.53 -5.06
CA TRP A 25 21.27 11.44 -3.62
C TRP A 25 19.79 11.17 -3.33
N LEU A 26 18.89 11.72 -4.14
CA LEU A 26 17.45 11.57 -3.98
C LEU A 26 16.98 10.17 -4.42
N PRO A 27 16.14 9.48 -3.61
CA PRO A 27 15.66 8.15 -3.95
C PRO A 27 15.00 8.03 -5.33
N ILE A 28 14.17 9.00 -5.73
CA ILE A 28 13.40 8.94 -6.99
C ILE A 28 14.23 9.24 -8.25
N THR A 29 15.32 9.99 -8.13
CA THR A 29 16.16 10.37 -9.28
C THR A 29 17.46 9.57 -9.38
N SER A 30 17.79 8.79 -8.36
CA SER A 30 18.98 7.95 -8.38
C SER A 30 18.86 6.84 -9.42
N ASP A 31 19.87 6.68 -10.28
CA ASP A 31 19.85 5.64 -11.30
C ASP A 31 19.93 4.24 -10.66
N ARG A 32 18.91 3.42 -10.94
CA ARG A 32 18.79 2.04 -10.48
C ARG A 32 18.54 1.13 -11.68
N ASN A 33 19.02 -0.12 -11.59
CA ASN A 33 18.88 -1.09 -12.67
C ASN A 33 17.89 -2.22 -12.27
N ALA A 34 16.64 -1.85 -11.96
CA ALA A 34 15.62 -2.82 -11.58
C ALA A 34 15.04 -3.53 -12.82
N LYS A 35 14.83 -4.85 -12.69
CA LYS A 35 14.13 -5.66 -13.71
C LYS A 35 12.61 -5.61 -13.49
N TRP A 36 11.84 -5.94 -14.52
CA TRP A 36 10.37 -5.92 -14.48
C TRP A 36 9.75 -6.78 -13.35
N TRP A 37 10.41 -7.86 -12.93
CA TRP A 37 9.89 -8.73 -11.86
C TRP A 37 10.06 -8.11 -10.46
N TYR A 38 10.99 -7.17 -10.26
CA TYR A 38 11.06 -6.39 -9.02
C TYR A 38 9.80 -5.56 -8.85
N SER A 39 9.33 -4.97 -9.95
CA SER A 39 8.04 -4.26 -9.96
C SER A 39 6.90 -5.16 -9.55
N ALA A 40 6.86 -6.42 -10.02
CA ALA A 40 5.85 -7.37 -9.58
C ALA A 40 5.95 -7.64 -8.06
N PHE A 41 7.14 -7.93 -7.54
CA PHE A 41 7.35 -8.18 -6.12
C PHE A 41 6.97 -7.00 -5.22
N HIS A 42 7.36 -5.78 -5.60
CA HIS A 42 7.02 -4.57 -4.86
C HIS A 42 5.51 -4.27 -4.91
N ASN A 43 4.86 -4.46 -6.07
CA ASN A 43 3.41 -4.31 -6.18
C ASN A 43 2.66 -5.35 -5.33
N VAL A 44 3.10 -6.62 -5.35
CA VAL A 44 2.51 -7.66 -4.47
C VAL A 44 2.67 -7.26 -3.01
N THR A 45 3.86 -6.86 -2.58
CA THR A 45 4.14 -6.48 -1.19
C THR A 45 3.35 -5.26 -0.75
N ALA A 46 3.13 -4.28 -1.65
CA ALA A 46 2.29 -3.13 -1.35
C ALA A 46 0.82 -3.54 -1.21
N MET A 47 0.29 -4.35 -2.14
CA MET A 47 -1.12 -4.71 -2.13
C MET A 47 -1.50 -5.62 -0.98
N VAL A 48 -0.66 -6.62 -0.66
CA VAL A 48 -0.86 -7.51 0.48
C VAL A 48 -0.84 -6.65 1.75
N GLY A 49 -1.91 -6.66 2.54
CA GLY A 49 -2.06 -5.79 3.70
C GLY A 49 -3.24 -6.17 4.58
N ALA A 50 -3.69 -5.25 5.44
CA ALA A 50 -4.81 -5.49 6.34
C ALA A 50 -6.10 -5.90 5.59
N GLY A 51 -6.29 -5.41 4.37
CA GLY A 51 -7.45 -5.74 3.53
C GLY A 51 -7.58 -7.23 3.19
N VAL A 52 -6.52 -8.04 3.26
CA VAL A 52 -6.60 -9.51 3.05
C VAL A 52 -7.40 -10.19 4.15
N LEU A 53 -7.25 -9.69 5.37
CA LEU A 53 -7.84 -10.29 6.56
C LEU A 53 -9.36 -10.08 6.61
N SER A 54 -9.87 -9.05 5.92
CA SER A 54 -11.30 -8.77 5.76
C SER A 54 -11.93 -9.40 4.52
N LEU A 55 -11.15 -10.00 3.62
CA LEU A 55 -11.72 -10.63 2.41
C LEU A 55 -12.72 -11.74 2.71
N PRO A 56 -12.50 -12.64 3.68
CA PRO A 56 -13.50 -13.64 4.04
C PRO A 56 -14.83 -13.02 4.45
N TYR A 57 -14.79 -11.86 5.13
CA TYR A 57 -15.99 -11.10 5.51
C TYR A 57 -16.63 -10.45 4.28
N ALA A 58 -15.85 -9.81 3.42
CA ALA A 58 -16.37 -9.27 2.18
C ALA A 58 -17.05 -10.35 1.32
N MET A 59 -16.50 -11.57 1.31
CA MET A 59 -17.09 -12.71 0.60
C MET A 59 -18.42 -13.17 1.19
N SER A 60 -18.63 -13.07 2.52
CA SER A 60 -19.91 -13.41 3.14
C SER A 60 -21.03 -12.44 2.78
N GLU A 61 -20.70 -11.16 2.58
CA GLU A 61 -21.69 -10.11 2.29
C GLU A 61 -21.98 -9.95 0.78
N LEU A 62 -21.02 -10.26 -0.10
CA LEU A 62 -21.20 -10.16 -1.56
C LEU A 62 -22.13 -11.23 -2.16
N GLY A 63 -22.55 -12.23 -1.37
CA GLY A 63 -23.62 -13.13 -1.77
C GLY A 63 -23.26 -14.11 -2.91
N TRP A 64 -22.00 -14.54 -3.01
CA TRP A 64 -21.54 -15.57 -3.97
C TRP A 64 -22.14 -16.98 -3.69
N GLY A 65 -23.17 -17.05 -2.86
CA GLY A 65 -23.86 -18.24 -2.38
C GLY A 65 -24.12 -19.27 -3.48
N PRO A 66 -24.77 -19.00 -4.62
CA PRO A 66 -25.10 -20.09 -5.55
C PRO A 66 -23.87 -20.79 -6.16
N GLY A 67 -22.85 -20.04 -6.57
CA GLY A 67 -21.64 -20.60 -7.17
C GLY A 67 -20.70 -21.24 -6.15
N VAL A 68 -20.56 -20.62 -4.98
CA VAL A 68 -19.78 -21.17 -3.86
C VAL A 68 -20.49 -22.39 -3.30
N THR A 69 -21.78 -22.34 -3.03
CA THR A 69 -22.55 -23.48 -2.56
C THR A 69 -22.54 -24.61 -3.59
N MET A 70 -22.53 -24.35 -4.91
CA MET A 70 -22.39 -25.41 -5.92
C MET A 70 -20.97 -26.03 -5.95
N LEU A 71 -19.92 -25.23 -5.78
CA LEU A 71 -18.53 -25.70 -5.63
C LEU A 71 -18.30 -26.44 -4.31
N VAL A 72 -18.96 -26.01 -3.24
CA VAL A 72 -18.87 -26.56 -1.87
C VAL A 72 -19.74 -27.80 -1.72
N MET A 73 -20.92 -27.88 -2.33
CA MET A 73 -21.71 -29.12 -2.42
C MET A 73 -20.95 -30.23 -3.16
N SER A 74 -20.05 -29.85 -4.08
CA SER A 74 -19.12 -30.76 -4.76
C SER A 74 -17.97 -31.23 -3.86
N TRP A 75 -17.58 -30.45 -2.83
CA TRP A 75 -16.39 -30.69 -1.98
C TRP A 75 -16.67 -30.89 -0.47
N GLY A 76 -17.94 -30.87 -0.03
CA GLY A 76 -18.37 -31.07 1.35
C GLY A 76 -18.73 -29.76 2.08
N VAL A 77 -19.99 -29.67 2.52
CA VAL A 77 -20.48 -28.62 3.43
C VAL A 77 -19.96 -28.90 4.84
N GLN A 78 -19.46 -27.88 5.53
CA GLN A 78 -19.04 -28.03 6.93
C GLN A 78 -20.28 -28.18 7.83
N PRO A 79 -20.35 -29.21 8.70
CA PRO A 79 -21.41 -29.29 9.70
C PRO A 79 -21.35 -28.06 10.61
N ASP A 80 -22.52 -27.51 10.93
CA ASP A 80 -22.69 -26.36 11.84
C ASP A 80 -22.22 -24.98 11.32
N VAL A 81 -21.99 -24.82 10.01
CA VAL A 81 -21.67 -23.51 9.39
C VAL A 81 -22.89 -22.93 8.67
N ASP A 82 -23.29 -21.71 9.06
CA ASP A 82 -24.38 -20.98 8.40
C ASP A 82 -23.84 -20.10 7.26
N TYR A 83 -24.33 -20.35 6.04
CA TYR A 83 -23.99 -19.58 4.84
C TYR A 83 -25.07 -18.56 4.44
N SER A 84 -26.04 -18.29 5.32
CA SER A 84 -27.05 -17.26 5.11
C SER A 84 -26.48 -15.84 5.21
N TYR A 85 -27.20 -14.86 4.66
CA TYR A 85 -26.80 -13.45 4.79
C TYR A 85 -26.81 -13.00 6.26
N LYS A 86 -25.74 -12.33 6.69
CA LYS A 86 -25.58 -11.82 8.06
C LYS A 86 -26.65 -10.79 8.44
N ALA A 87 -27.03 -9.91 7.50
CA ALA A 87 -28.12 -8.97 7.69
C ALA A 87 -29.48 -9.58 7.33
N SER A 88 -30.44 -9.50 8.25
CA SER A 88 -31.83 -9.94 8.01
C SER A 88 -32.67 -8.90 7.25
N THR A 89 -32.36 -7.61 7.39
CA THR A 89 -33.09 -6.51 6.75
C THR A 89 -32.55 -6.18 5.36
N THR A 90 -33.42 -5.74 4.45
CA THR A 90 -33.01 -5.32 3.09
C THR A 90 -32.00 -4.17 3.13
N ALA A 91 -32.23 -3.16 3.98
CA ALA A 91 -31.31 -2.04 4.14
C ALA A 91 -29.93 -2.51 4.66
N GLY A 92 -29.90 -3.39 5.66
CA GLY A 92 -28.64 -3.96 6.17
C GLY A 92 -27.87 -4.73 5.11
N LYS A 93 -28.54 -5.55 4.29
CA LYS A 93 -27.90 -6.25 3.17
C LYS A 93 -27.27 -5.30 2.16
N VAL A 94 -27.94 -4.19 1.82
CA VAL A 94 -27.39 -3.18 0.91
C VAL A 94 -26.17 -2.50 1.52
N PHE A 95 -26.23 -2.06 2.77
CA PHE A 95 -25.10 -1.41 3.43
C PHE A 95 -23.91 -2.35 3.59
N ASN A 96 -24.13 -3.61 3.96
CA ASN A 96 -23.07 -4.60 4.05
C ASN A 96 -22.45 -4.91 2.68
N PHE A 97 -23.25 -5.00 1.63
CA PHE A 97 -22.74 -5.15 0.27
C PHE A 97 -21.84 -3.97 -0.13
N LEU A 98 -22.26 -2.73 0.16
CA LEU A 98 -21.44 -1.54 -0.09
C LEU A 98 -20.15 -1.54 0.75
N ALA A 99 -20.23 -1.94 2.01
CA ALA A 99 -19.06 -2.07 2.89
C ALA A 99 -18.07 -3.10 2.34
N ALA A 100 -18.56 -4.27 1.91
CA ALA A 100 -17.74 -5.32 1.32
C ALA A 100 -17.09 -4.89 0.00
N MET A 101 -17.77 -4.10 -0.83
CA MET A 101 -17.13 -3.46 -1.99
C MET A 101 -16.00 -2.51 -1.57
N GLY A 102 -16.19 -1.77 -0.48
CA GLY A 102 -15.16 -0.93 0.14
C GLY A 102 -13.94 -1.74 0.59
N ASP A 103 -14.17 -2.87 1.26
CA ASP A 103 -13.11 -3.78 1.70
C ASP A 103 -12.32 -4.35 0.52
N VAL A 104 -13.01 -4.79 -0.54
CA VAL A 104 -12.36 -5.25 -1.79
C VAL A 104 -11.56 -4.10 -2.42
N ALA A 105 -12.14 -2.91 -2.56
CA ALA A 105 -11.43 -1.77 -3.13
C ALA A 105 -10.17 -1.39 -2.33
N PHE A 106 -10.26 -1.43 -0.99
CA PHE A 106 -9.13 -1.19 -0.10
C PHE A 106 -8.06 -2.29 -0.21
N ALA A 107 -8.46 -3.56 -0.33
CA ALA A 107 -7.53 -4.68 -0.47
C ALA A 107 -6.66 -4.59 -1.75
N TYR A 108 -7.16 -3.97 -2.82
CA TYR A 108 -6.43 -3.77 -4.08
C TYR A 108 -5.76 -2.38 -4.22
N ALA A 109 -5.58 -1.64 -3.12
CA ALA A 109 -5.01 -0.29 -3.11
C ALA A 109 -3.47 -0.21 -3.26
N GLY A 110 -2.91 -0.80 -4.33
CA GLY A 110 -1.48 -0.80 -4.64
C GLY A 110 -0.96 0.43 -5.41
N HIS A 111 -1.85 1.30 -5.88
CA HIS A 111 -1.50 2.39 -6.81
C HIS A 111 -0.55 3.45 -6.23
N ASN A 112 -0.47 3.58 -4.90
CA ASN A 112 0.31 4.63 -4.23
C ASN A 112 1.84 4.45 -4.36
N VAL A 113 2.32 3.27 -4.75
CA VAL A 113 3.75 2.96 -4.90
C VAL A 113 4.21 2.92 -6.36
N VAL A 114 3.30 3.20 -7.31
CA VAL A 114 3.55 3.14 -8.76
C VAL A 114 4.74 3.99 -9.16
N LEU A 115 4.79 5.26 -8.72
CA LEU A 115 5.83 6.20 -9.11
C LEU A 115 7.21 5.83 -8.55
N GLU A 116 7.25 5.29 -7.33
CA GLU A 116 8.49 4.82 -6.70
C GLU A 116 9.07 3.61 -7.45
N ILE A 117 8.21 2.64 -7.77
CA ILE A 117 8.63 1.46 -8.53
C ILE A 117 9.11 1.86 -9.93
N GLN A 118 8.39 2.77 -10.60
CA GLN A 118 8.78 3.28 -11.93
C GLN A 118 10.15 3.93 -11.93
N ALA A 119 10.46 4.72 -10.89
CA ALA A 119 11.74 5.39 -10.75
C ALA A 119 12.93 4.43 -10.68
N THR A 120 12.72 3.19 -10.21
CA THR A 120 13.79 2.18 -10.16
C THR A 120 14.04 1.44 -11.47
N ILE A 121 13.11 1.53 -12.43
CA ILE A 121 13.18 0.82 -13.70
C ILE A 121 13.86 1.72 -14.73
N PRO A 122 14.98 1.28 -15.34
CA PRO A 122 15.67 2.11 -16.32
C PRO A 122 14.75 2.43 -17.49
N SER A 123 14.69 3.71 -17.85
CA SER A 123 13.91 4.22 -18.97
C SER A 123 14.85 4.75 -20.04
N THR A 124 14.77 4.23 -21.25
CA THR A 124 15.43 4.83 -22.43
C THR A 124 14.37 5.33 -23.40
N PRO A 125 14.69 6.28 -24.30
CA PRO A 125 13.75 6.74 -25.33
C PRO A 125 13.12 5.59 -26.12
N ASP A 126 13.93 4.56 -26.43
CA ASP A 126 13.50 3.38 -27.19
C ASP A 126 12.73 2.34 -26.35
N LYS A 127 12.89 2.36 -25.03
CA LYS A 127 12.26 1.40 -24.11
C LYS A 127 11.78 2.11 -22.82
N PRO A 128 10.57 2.68 -22.83
CA PRO A 128 10.04 3.39 -21.68
C PRO A 128 9.70 2.44 -20.52
N SER A 129 9.97 2.84 -19.28
CA SER A 129 9.70 2.05 -18.06
C SER A 129 8.25 1.59 -17.93
N LYS A 130 7.29 2.37 -18.43
CA LYS A 130 5.85 2.04 -18.40
C LYS A 130 5.52 0.64 -18.94
N ILE A 131 6.27 0.14 -19.93
CA ILE A 131 6.03 -1.20 -20.52
C ILE A 131 6.41 -2.30 -19.53
N ALA A 132 7.62 -2.22 -18.97
CA ALA A 132 8.09 -3.17 -17.96
C ALA A 132 7.22 -3.10 -16.69
N MET A 133 6.82 -1.88 -16.32
CA MET A 133 5.99 -1.63 -15.18
C MET A 133 4.58 -2.20 -15.34
N TRP A 134 3.94 -2.02 -16.51
CA TRP A 134 2.63 -2.62 -16.80
C TRP A 134 2.66 -4.14 -16.67
N LYS A 135 3.71 -4.79 -17.20
CA LYS A 135 3.90 -6.24 -17.03
C LYS A 135 4.02 -6.64 -15.56
N GLY A 136 4.79 -5.88 -14.78
CA GLY A 136 4.93 -6.10 -13.33
C GLY A 136 3.61 -5.97 -12.59
N VAL A 137 2.85 -4.90 -12.86
CA VAL A 137 1.54 -4.64 -12.27
C VAL A 137 0.54 -5.75 -12.61
N VAL A 138 0.41 -6.13 -13.89
CA VAL A 138 -0.53 -7.19 -14.29
C VAL A 138 -0.22 -8.51 -13.59
N VAL A 139 1.06 -8.93 -13.57
CA VAL A 139 1.46 -10.17 -12.88
C VAL A 139 1.19 -10.09 -11.39
N ALA A 140 1.50 -8.94 -10.75
CA ALA A 140 1.23 -8.73 -9.34
C ALA A 140 -0.26 -8.85 -9.01
N TYR A 141 -1.13 -8.17 -9.79
CA TYR A 141 -2.57 -8.21 -9.59
C TYR A 141 -3.14 -9.62 -9.79
N LEU A 142 -2.62 -10.42 -10.72
CA LEU A 142 -3.04 -11.82 -10.89
C LEU A 142 -2.64 -12.70 -9.70
N ILE A 143 -1.42 -12.56 -9.19
CA ILE A 143 -0.95 -13.28 -8.00
C ILE A 143 -1.78 -12.88 -6.79
N VAL A 144 -1.98 -11.58 -6.59
CA VAL A 144 -2.78 -11.04 -5.48
C VAL A 144 -4.21 -11.55 -5.57
N ALA A 145 -4.84 -11.46 -6.75
CA ALA A 145 -6.19 -11.97 -6.95
C ALA A 145 -6.28 -13.47 -6.60
N PHE A 146 -5.35 -14.29 -7.10
CA PHE A 146 -5.32 -15.71 -6.77
C PHE A 146 -5.25 -15.95 -5.25
N CYS A 147 -4.32 -15.30 -4.54
CA CYS A 147 -4.19 -15.43 -3.09
C CYS A 147 -5.46 -14.95 -2.36
N TYR A 148 -6.01 -13.82 -2.79
CA TYR A 148 -7.15 -13.15 -2.15
C TYR A 148 -8.43 -13.95 -2.31
N PHE A 149 -8.71 -14.42 -3.53
CA PHE A 149 -9.84 -15.30 -3.79
C PHE A 149 -9.68 -16.60 -3.01
N THR A 150 -8.49 -17.19 -2.97
CA THR A 150 -8.26 -18.44 -2.22
C THR A 150 -8.54 -18.25 -0.72
N VAL A 151 -8.01 -17.19 -0.10
CA VAL A 151 -8.23 -16.90 1.33
C VAL A 151 -9.69 -16.53 1.59
N GLY A 152 -10.30 -15.70 0.75
CA GLY A 152 -11.70 -15.30 0.87
C GLY A 152 -12.66 -16.49 0.74
N PHE A 153 -12.47 -17.35 -0.26
CA PHE A 153 -13.29 -18.54 -0.47
C PHE A 153 -13.11 -19.57 0.64
N ILE A 154 -11.87 -19.89 1.02
CA ILE A 154 -11.63 -20.90 2.08
C ILE A 154 -12.10 -20.37 3.44
N GLY A 155 -11.86 -19.09 3.74
CA GLY A 155 -12.31 -18.47 4.98
C GLY A 155 -13.84 -18.45 5.08
N TYR A 156 -14.53 -18.04 4.02
CA TYR A 156 -15.99 -18.10 3.99
C TYR A 156 -16.51 -19.55 4.01
N TRP A 157 -15.87 -20.48 3.32
CA TRP A 157 -16.22 -21.90 3.37
C TRP A 157 -16.10 -22.48 4.78
N ALA A 158 -15.05 -22.11 5.53
CA ALA A 158 -14.81 -22.64 6.87
C ALA A 158 -15.69 -22.01 7.96
N TYR A 159 -16.08 -20.73 7.82
CA TYR A 159 -16.71 -19.97 8.89
C TYR A 159 -18.08 -19.36 8.52
N GLY A 160 -18.48 -19.40 7.26
CA GLY A 160 -19.78 -18.90 6.79
C GLY A 160 -20.01 -17.43 7.15
N ASN A 161 -21.19 -17.12 7.67
CA ASN A 161 -21.57 -15.77 8.12
C ASN A 161 -21.01 -15.38 9.50
N ALA A 162 -20.39 -16.32 10.21
CA ALA A 162 -19.69 -16.06 11.47
C ALA A 162 -18.33 -15.37 11.25
N VAL A 163 -17.91 -15.21 9.99
CA VAL A 163 -16.72 -14.44 9.66
C VAL A 163 -16.83 -12.99 10.20
N ALA A 164 -15.78 -12.56 10.87
CA ALA A 164 -15.51 -11.22 11.36
C ALA A 164 -14.63 -10.48 10.36
N ASP A 165 -14.65 -9.15 10.42
CA ASP A 165 -13.89 -8.25 9.56
C ASP A 165 -12.37 -8.52 9.56
N ASN A 166 -11.87 -9.23 10.57
CA ASN A 166 -10.52 -9.77 10.57
C ASN A 166 -10.57 -11.26 10.94
N ILE A 167 -10.22 -12.12 9.98
CA ILE A 167 -10.23 -13.57 10.16
C ILE A 167 -9.33 -14.06 11.31
N LEU A 168 -8.29 -13.30 11.68
CA LEU A 168 -7.40 -13.69 12.79
C LEU A 168 -8.07 -13.66 14.16
N ILE A 169 -9.19 -12.93 14.29
CA ILE A 169 -9.94 -12.83 15.56
C ILE A 169 -10.74 -14.13 15.82
N ILE A 170 -11.05 -14.89 14.77
CA ILE A 170 -11.94 -16.06 14.82
C ILE A 170 -11.15 -17.36 14.98
N LEU A 171 -9.84 -17.33 14.74
CA LEU A 171 -8.98 -18.47 15.02
C LEU A 171 -8.99 -18.74 16.54
N GLU A 172 -9.65 -19.80 16.98
CA GLU A 172 -9.73 -20.14 18.41
C GLU A 172 -8.57 -21.04 18.86
N LYS A 173 -8.12 -21.98 18.02
CA LYS A 173 -7.07 -22.98 18.36
C LYS A 173 -6.28 -23.44 17.13
N PRO A 174 -5.01 -23.86 17.30
CA PRO A 174 -4.18 -23.75 18.52
C PRO A 174 -3.52 -22.37 18.67
N ALA A 175 -3.25 -21.95 19.90
CA ALA A 175 -2.73 -20.60 20.22
C ALA A 175 -1.37 -20.26 19.55
N TRP A 176 -0.50 -21.24 19.35
CA TRP A 176 0.79 -21.03 18.69
C TRP A 176 0.61 -20.60 17.22
N LEU A 177 -0.42 -21.09 16.54
CA LEU A 177 -0.71 -20.76 15.15
C LEU A 177 -1.16 -19.30 15.03
N ILE A 178 -2.02 -18.85 15.94
CA ILE A 178 -2.48 -17.47 16.04
C ILE A 178 -1.30 -16.54 16.32
N ALA A 179 -0.42 -16.91 17.25
CA ALA A 179 0.77 -16.13 17.58
C ALA A 179 1.70 -15.98 16.37
N VAL A 180 1.94 -17.07 15.63
CA VAL A 180 2.76 -17.04 14.41
C VAL A 180 2.10 -16.19 13.31
N ALA A 181 0.78 -16.32 13.11
CA ALA A 181 0.04 -15.51 12.13
C ALA A 181 0.13 -14.00 12.46
N ASN A 182 -0.08 -13.63 13.74
CA ASN A 182 0.06 -12.26 14.19
C ASN A 182 1.50 -11.75 14.05
N MET A 183 2.51 -12.58 14.32
CA MET A 183 3.92 -12.20 14.10
C MET A 183 4.23 -11.94 12.62
N PHE A 184 3.70 -12.75 11.70
CA PHE A 184 3.84 -12.50 10.27
C PHE A 184 3.15 -11.20 9.85
N VAL A 185 1.96 -10.90 10.38
CA VAL A 185 1.29 -9.61 10.13
C VAL A 185 2.15 -8.45 10.61
N VAL A 186 2.76 -8.54 11.79
CA VAL A 186 3.66 -7.49 12.31
C VAL A 186 4.87 -7.29 11.39
N ILE A 187 5.57 -8.37 11.04
CA ILE A 187 6.74 -8.31 10.15
C ILE A 187 6.35 -7.69 8.80
N HIS A 188 5.23 -8.13 8.24
CA HIS A 188 4.69 -7.63 6.98
C HIS A 188 4.36 -6.13 7.05
N VAL A 189 3.63 -5.69 8.07
CA VAL A 189 3.23 -4.28 8.25
C VAL A 189 4.45 -3.38 8.43
N VAL A 190 5.47 -3.83 9.17
CA VAL A 190 6.74 -3.09 9.31
C VAL A 190 7.44 -2.93 7.95
N GLY A 191 7.48 -3.99 7.14
CA GLY A 191 8.04 -3.92 5.78
C GLY A 191 7.23 -3.02 4.86
N ALA A 192 5.91 -3.18 4.84
CA ALA A 192 4.99 -2.37 4.04
C ALA A 192 5.10 -0.88 4.39
N TYR A 193 5.24 -0.53 5.67
CA TYR A 193 5.46 0.85 6.11
C TYR A 193 6.69 1.48 5.42
N GLN A 194 7.80 0.75 5.30
CA GLN A 194 9.00 1.29 4.67
C GLN A 194 8.77 1.64 3.19
N VAL A 195 8.00 0.79 2.48
CA VAL A 195 7.63 1.05 1.08
C VAL A 195 6.66 2.22 0.99
N TYR A 196 5.60 2.23 1.79
CA TYR A 196 4.59 3.29 1.74
C TYR A 196 5.07 4.67 2.21
N ALA A 197 6.04 4.72 3.13
CA ALA A 197 6.58 5.98 3.62
C ALA A 197 7.62 6.60 2.68
N MET A 198 8.23 5.81 1.77
CA MET A 198 9.28 6.29 0.87
C MET A 198 8.85 7.45 -0.05
N PRO A 199 7.67 7.44 -0.70
CA PRO A 199 7.23 8.56 -1.54
C PRO A 199 7.04 9.85 -0.72
N VAL A 200 6.57 9.72 0.53
CA VAL A 200 6.39 10.87 1.42
C VAL A 200 7.74 11.43 1.85
N PHE A 201 8.68 10.56 2.21
CA PHE A 201 10.05 10.97 2.54
C PHE A 201 10.74 11.62 1.34
N ASP A 202 10.58 11.07 0.14
CA ASP A 202 11.15 11.63 -1.08
C ASP A 202 10.56 13.03 -1.39
N MET A 203 9.25 13.22 -1.22
CA MET A 203 8.62 14.53 -1.36
C MET A 203 9.21 15.55 -0.37
N ILE A 204 9.36 15.18 0.91
CA ILE A 204 9.93 16.05 1.94
C ILE A 204 11.40 16.36 1.64
N GLU A 205 12.21 15.34 1.32
CA GLU A 205 13.63 15.47 0.99
C GLU A 205 13.83 16.35 -0.26
N SER A 206 13.02 16.14 -1.30
CA SER A 206 13.01 16.95 -2.52
C SER A 206 12.66 18.40 -2.25
N LEU A 207 11.66 18.68 -1.40
CA LEU A 207 11.31 20.05 -1.02
C LEU A 207 12.46 20.74 -0.26
N LEU A 208 13.07 20.05 0.71
CA LEU A 208 14.18 20.58 1.51
C LEU A 208 15.40 20.90 0.64
N VAL A 209 15.77 20.01 -0.28
CA VAL A 209 17.00 20.16 -1.06
C VAL A 209 16.80 21.01 -2.33
N LYS A 210 15.70 20.85 -3.07
CA LYS A 210 15.46 21.57 -4.33
C LYS A 210 14.87 22.96 -4.13
N LYS A 211 13.86 23.11 -3.25
CA LYS A 211 13.22 24.42 -2.99
C LYS A 211 13.91 25.21 -1.88
N LEU A 212 14.17 24.57 -0.74
CA LEU A 212 14.76 25.25 0.44
C LEU A 212 16.29 25.24 0.45
N ARG A 213 16.93 24.62 -0.55
CA ARG A 213 18.39 24.61 -0.77
C ARG A 213 19.23 24.10 0.41
N PHE A 214 18.68 23.23 1.25
CA PHE A 214 19.47 22.54 2.28
C PHE A 214 20.54 21.62 1.66
N THR A 215 21.63 21.40 2.38
CA THR A 215 22.71 20.52 1.93
C THR A 215 22.31 19.05 2.07
N PRO A 216 22.42 18.24 0.99
CA PRO A 216 22.11 16.82 1.04
C PRO A 216 23.12 16.11 1.95
N CYS A 217 22.67 15.64 3.11
CA CYS A 217 23.51 14.92 4.05
C CYS A 217 22.69 13.90 4.84
N LEU A 218 23.37 12.91 5.43
CA LEU A 218 22.73 11.87 6.24
C LEU A 218 21.95 12.46 7.42
N ARG A 219 22.46 13.54 8.03
CA ARG A 219 21.81 14.23 9.15
C ARG A 219 20.45 14.79 8.73
N LEU A 220 20.37 15.42 7.55
CA LEU A 220 19.12 15.96 7.03
C LEU A 220 18.09 14.84 6.85
N ARG A 221 18.49 13.70 6.29
CA ARG A 221 17.63 12.52 6.10
C ARG A 221 17.14 11.94 7.43
N LEU A 222 18.03 11.79 8.41
CA LEU A 222 17.66 11.27 9.72
C LEU A 222 16.70 12.24 10.44
N ILE A 223 16.96 13.54 10.40
CA ILE A 223 16.12 14.56 11.04
C ILE A 223 14.76 14.63 10.35
N SER A 224 14.71 14.73 9.02
CA SER A 224 13.44 14.86 8.28
C SER A 224 12.53 13.65 8.49
N ARG A 225 13.09 12.43 8.42
CA ARG A 225 12.34 11.19 8.63
C ARG A 225 11.91 11.04 10.09
N SER A 226 12.78 11.35 11.05
CA SER A 226 12.44 11.24 12.48
C SER A 226 11.37 12.25 12.89
N ILE A 227 11.40 13.48 12.36
CA ILE A 227 10.36 14.49 12.60
C ILE A 227 9.03 14.03 12.01
N TYR A 228 9.02 13.48 10.79
CA TYR A 228 7.80 12.95 10.19
C TYR A 228 7.19 11.84 11.04
N VAL A 229 7.99 10.85 11.44
CA VAL A 229 7.55 9.74 12.30
C VAL A 229 7.06 10.25 13.65
N GLY A 230 7.83 11.14 14.30
CA GLY A 230 7.48 11.71 15.59
C GLY A 230 6.18 12.52 15.56
N LYS A 231 5.98 13.32 14.52
CA LYS A 231 4.72 14.06 14.32
C LYS A 231 3.55 13.13 14.08
N TYR A 232 3.74 12.06 13.29
CA TYR A 232 2.70 11.06 13.03
C TYR A 232 2.30 10.31 14.32
N ILE A 233 3.27 9.88 15.12
CA ILE A 233 3.04 9.27 16.44
C ILE A 233 2.31 10.25 17.35
N TYR A 234 2.74 11.52 17.42
CA TYR A 234 2.06 12.54 18.20
C TYR A 234 0.58 12.67 17.83
N TYR A 235 0.23 12.72 16.54
CA TYR A 235 -1.16 12.77 16.10
C TYR A 235 -1.97 11.53 16.47
N ILE A 236 -1.36 10.34 16.44
CA ILE A 236 -2.04 9.09 16.80
C ILE A 236 -2.35 9.05 18.30
N TYR A 237 -1.39 9.46 19.12
CA TYR A 237 -1.51 9.36 20.59
C TYR A 237 -2.18 10.58 21.23
N THR A 238 -2.34 11.70 20.52
CA THR A 238 -3.04 12.88 21.05
C THR A 238 -4.55 12.72 20.86
N PRO A 239 -5.35 12.76 21.95
CA PRO A 239 -6.81 12.73 21.84
C PRO A 239 -7.33 13.88 20.98
N LYS A 240 -8.28 13.59 20.08
CA LYS A 240 -8.88 14.60 19.17
C LYS A 240 -9.40 15.85 19.92
N SER A 241 -9.88 15.69 21.15
CA SER A 241 -10.35 16.80 22.00
C SER A 241 -9.25 17.81 22.33
N GLN A 242 -8.02 17.37 22.55
CA GLN A 242 -6.88 18.27 22.80
C GLN A 242 -6.39 18.94 21.51
N LEU A 243 -6.38 18.23 20.38
CA LEU A 243 -6.00 18.81 19.09
C LEU A 243 -6.93 19.97 18.71
N ILE A 244 -8.25 19.79 18.86
CA ILE A 244 -9.24 20.83 18.57
C ILE A 244 -9.06 22.05 19.50
N ALA A 245 -8.77 21.82 20.79
CA ALA A 245 -8.52 22.92 21.73
C ALA A 245 -7.32 23.79 21.35
N THR A 246 -6.24 23.21 20.81
CA THR A 246 -5.06 23.96 20.33
C THR A 246 -5.33 24.77 19.06
N TYR A 247 -6.23 24.29 18.20
CA TYR A 247 -6.62 25.00 16.97
C TYR A 247 -7.69 26.08 17.21
N CYS A 248 -8.55 25.92 18.22
CA CYS A 248 -9.54 26.93 18.59
C CYS A 248 -8.98 28.04 19.50
N SER A 249 -7.76 27.89 20.02
CA SER A 249 -7.10 28.88 20.88
C SER A 249 -6.17 29.84 20.13
N ASN A 250 -6.08 29.76 18.80
CA ASN A 250 -5.38 30.70 17.92
C ASN A 250 -6.36 31.30 16.91
#